data_AF-A0A0G3V509-F1
#
_entry.id   AF-A0A0G3V509-F1
#
_cell.length_a   1.000
_cell.length_b   1.000
_cell.length_c   1.000
_cell.angle_alpha   90.00
_cell.angle_beta   90.00
_cell.angle_gamma   90.00
#
_symmetry.space_group_name_H-M   'P 1'
#
loop_
_entity.id
_entity.type
_entity.pdbx_description
1 polymer ?
#
loop_
_entity_poly.entity_id
_entity_poly.type
_entity_poly.pdbx_seq_one_letter_code
_entity_poly.pdbx_strand_id
1 'polypeptide(L)'
;MTIRPGDEWGTPTDSAPDLVVSGSDGDLARSLKSWLHPNPLIAFEPSVDSDFAKSLGLSSVRDPEVTNVGAAGKMEAPIDAIEYRIAGKTYLAMNAIEVGVSPLVLRATSRSKEISVTINGRKFFNGLASGVVVANGEFIGAADLVPRSHPGDGRLEIHIYSLKAGERAAMRRRLAAGSHLPHPRISTGSGSRVRIEVKGGAWPIRADSELAGRAGRIEFEVRSPVARLLL
;
A
#
# COMPACT_ATOMS: atom_id res chain seq x y z
N MET A 1 2.60 18.48 -3.12
CA MET A 1 1.28 18.80 -3.70
C MET A 1 0.53 17.50 -3.79
N THR A 2 -0.66 17.41 -3.21
CA THR A 2 -1.49 16.20 -3.26
C THR A 2 -2.43 16.29 -4.46
N ILE A 3 -2.47 15.25 -5.27
CA ILE A 3 -3.18 15.22 -6.55
C ILE A 3 -4.69 15.13 -6.29
N ARG A 4 -5.50 15.89 -7.03
CA ARG A 4 -6.96 15.77 -6.99
C ARG A 4 -7.46 14.90 -8.14
N PRO A 5 -8.63 14.25 -8.01
CA PRO A 5 -9.24 13.53 -9.12
C PRO A 5 -9.44 14.43 -10.35
N GLY A 6 -8.70 14.13 -11.43
CA GLY A 6 -8.73 14.89 -12.69
C GLY A 6 -7.54 15.83 -12.94
N ASP A 7 -6.63 16.00 -11.98
CA ASP A 7 -5.35 16.68 -12.22
C ASP A 7 -4.41 15.78 -13.06
N GLU A 8 -3.55 16.36 -13.92
CA GLU A 8 -2.49 15.61 -14.60
C GLU A 8 -1.45 15.09 -13.58
N TRP A 9 -1.08 13.81 -13.71
CA TRP A 9 -0.13 13.21 -12.76
C TRP A 9 1.31 13.49 -13.16
N GLY A 10 1.88 14.51 -12.50
CA GLY A 10 3.29 14.88 -12.63
C GLY A 10 3.52 16.12 -13.50
N THR A 11 4.78 16.54 -13.57
CA THR A 11 5.22 17.75 -14.29
C THR A 11 6.51 17.47 -15.06
N PRO A 12 6.75 18.09 -16.23
CA PRO A 12 8.00 17.94 -16.96
C PRO A 12 9.22 18.34 -16.12
N THR A 13 10.32 17.59 -16.24
CA THR A 13 11.58 17.85 -15.52
C THR A 13 12.79 17.49 -16.38
N ASP A 14 13.83 18.31 -16.30
CA ASP A 14 15.17 17.99 -16.83
C ASP A 14 16.14 17.54 -15.71
N SER A 15 15.65 17.44 -14.48
CA SER A 15 16.45 17.14 -13.30
C SER A 15 17.03 15.73 -13.34
N ALA A 16 18.28 15.57 -12.90
CA ALA A 16 18.82 14.26 -12.55
C ALA A 16 18.17 13.77 -11.24
N PRO A 17 17.96 12.45 -11.06
CA PRO A 17 17.46 11.91 -9.80
C PRO A 17 18.49 12.10 -8.68
N ASP A 18 18.03 12.48 -7.49
CA ASP A 18 18.82 12.54 -6.26
C ASP A 18 19.26 11.13 -5.81
N LEU A 19 18.48 10.11 -6.17
CA LEU A 19 18.70 8.72 -5.82
C LEU A 19 18.17 7.78 -6.92
N VAL A 20 18.97 6.78 -7.28
CA VAL A 20 18.50 5.61 -8.06
C VAL A 20 18.31 4.45 -7.09
N VAL A 21 17.16 3.78 -7.14
CA VAL A 21 16.87 2.58 -6.35
C VAL A 21 16.48 1.46 -7.29
N SER A 22 17.10 0.29 -7.14
CA SER A 22 16.76 -0.92 -7.89
C SER A 22 16.36 -2.02 -6.90
N GLY A 23 15.24 -2.72 -7.13
CA GLY A 23 14.78 -3.78 -6.23
C GLY A 23 13.27 -3.76 -5.96
N SER A 24 12.88 -4.29 -4.80
CA SER A 24 11.47 -4.42 -4.39
C SER A 24 10.90 -3.13 -3.80
N ASP A 25 9.58 -3.11 -3.61
CA ASP A 25 8.86 -2.10 -2.82
C ASP A 25 9.50 -1.88 -1.43
N GLY A 26 9.99 -2.96 -0.81
CA GLY A 26 10.71 -2.92 0.47
C GLY A 26 12.10 -2.29 0.37
N ASP A 27 12.81 -2.46 -0.76
CA ASP A 27 14.08 -1.76 -1.02
C ASP A 27 13.85 -0.27 -1.19
N LEU A 28 12.79 0.12 -1.90
CA LEU A 28 12.36 1.51 -2.04
C LEU A 28 11.96 2.13 -0.69
N ALA A 29 11.13 1.45 0.10
CA ALA A 29 10.73 1.89 1.44
C ALA A 29 11.94 2.08 2.38
N ARG A 30 12.90 1.16 2.37
CA ARG A 30 14.12 1.22 3.20
C ARG A 30 15.05 2.35 2.76
N SER A 31 15.18 2.58 1.45
CA SER A 31 15.99 3.66 0.89
C SER A 31 15.40 5.03 1.25
N LEU A 32 14.10 5.23 1.02
CA LEU A 32 13.40 6.47 1.40
C LEU A 32 13.36 6.68 2.93
N LYS A 33 13.27 5.63 3.74
CA LYS A 33 13.31 5.78 5.22
C LYS A 33 14.65 6.27 5.75
N SER A 34 15.73 5.91 5.06
CA SER A 34 17.11 6.22 5.45
C SER A 34 17.59 7.57 4.91
N TRP A 35 16.85 8.14 3.95
CA TRP A 35 17.18 9.39 3.29
C TRP A 35 16.87 10.60 4.19
N LEU A 36 17.79 11.57 4.23
CA LEU A 36 17.73 12.70 5.17
C LEU A 36 17.05 13.95 4.61
N HIS A 37 17.03 14.14 3.29
CA HIS A 37 16.43 15.33 2.67
C HIS A 37 14.94 15.10 2.37
N PRO A 38 14.06 16.08 2.61
CA PRO A 38 12.65 15.93 2.30
C PRO A 38 12.42 15.89 0.78
N ASN A 39 11.52 15.01 0.33
CA ASN A 39 10.99 14.98 -1.04
C ASN A 39 12.04 14.84 -2.18
N PRO A 40 12.94 13.83 -2.13
CA PRO A 40 13.91 13.57 -3.21
C PRO A 40 13.21 13.26 -4.53
N LEU A 41 13.86 13.59 -5.64
CA LEU A 41 13.57 13.00 -6.95
C LEU A 41 14.26 11.63 -7.02
N ILE A 42 13.50 10.57 -7.24
CA ILE A 42 14.02 9.20 -7.33
C ILE A 42 13.83 8.65 -8.74
N ALA A 43 14.79 7.87 -9.22
CA ALA A 43 14.55 6.91 -10.29
C ALA A 43 14.39 5.52 -9.66
N PHE A 44 13.31 4.82 -9.99
CA PHE A 44 13.04 3.48 -9.47
C PHE A 44 13.13 2.45 -10.60
N GLU A 45 13.97 1.43 -10.40
CA GLU A 45 14.16 0.27 -11.27
C GLU A 45 13.50 -0.96 -10.60
N PRO A 46 12.17 -1.13 -10.73
CA PRO A 46 11.43 -2.13 -9.98
C PRO A 46 11.78 -3.56 -10.36
N SER A 47 11.80 -4.44 -9.36
CA SER A 47 11.71 -5.88 -9.56
C SER A 47 10.37 -6.27 -10.22
N VAL A 48 10.34 -7.42 -10.89
CA VAL A 48 9.16 -7.92 -11.64
C VAL A 48 7.92 -8.17 -10.76
N ASP A 49 8.12 -8.26 -9.45
CA ASP A 49 7.12 -8.48 -8.40
C ASP A 49 6.77 -7.21 -7.59
N SER A 50 7.21 -6.02 -8.04
CA SER A 50 6.85 -4.74 -7.42
C SER A 50 5.37 -4.41 -7.65
N ASP A 51 4.58 -4.51 -6.57
CA ASP A 51 3.15 -4.15 -6.58
C ASP A 51 2.94 -2.63 -6.63
N PHE A 52 3.87 -1.86 -6.05
CA PHE A 52 3.91 -0.41 -6.18
C PHE A 52 4.08 0.02 -7.64
N ALA A 53 5.11 -0.50 -8.34
CA ALA A 53 5.34 -0.18 -9.75
C ALA A 53 4.15 -0.57 -10.63
N LYS A 54 3.59 -1.76 -10.40
CA LYS A 54 2.37 -2.22 -11.07
C LYS A 54 1.18 -1.27 -10.85
N SER A 55 0.99 -0.75 -9.64
CA SER A 55 -0.06 0.23 -9.32
C SER A 55 0.14 1.58 -10.01
N LEU A 56 1.37 1.88 -10.47
CA LEU A 56 1.72 3.06 -11.26
C LEU A 56 1.77 2.82 -12.77
N GLY A 57 1.48 1.59 -13.23
CA GLY A 57 1.62 1.20 -14.63
C GLY A 57 3.07 1.08 -15.12
N LEU A 58 4.04 1.05 -14.21
CA LEU A 58 5.46 0.97 -14.54
C LEU A 58 5.87 -0.46 -14.92
N SER A 59 6.38 -0.60 -16.14
CA SER A 59 7.04 -1.82 -16.61
C SER A 59 8.35 -2.06 -15.87
N SER A 60 8.62 -3.29 -15.44
CA SER A 60 9.97 -3.67 -14.97
C SER A 60 10.96 -3.58 -16.13
N VAL A 61 11.84 -2.57 -16.15
CA VAL A 61 12.71 -2.30 -17.30
C VAL A 61 13.83 -3.34 -17.42
N ARG A 62 13.58 -4.32 -18.29
CA ARG A 62 14.61 -4.96 -19.13
C ARG A 62 14.16 -4.98 -20.59
N ASP A 63 13.66 -3.84 -21.05
CA ASP A 63 13.44 -3.61 -22.48
C ASP A 63 14.58 -2.72 -23.03
N PRO A 64 15.51 -3.27 -23.83
CA PRO A 64 16.60 -2.49 -24.41
C PRO A 64 16.11 -1.35 -25.32
N GLU A 65 14.92 -1.44 -25.94
CA GLU A 65 14.42 -0.36 -26.80
C GLU A 65 13.97 0.87 -26.00
N VAL A 66 13.56 0.69 -24.74
CA VAL A 66 13.20 1.80 -23.83
C VAL A 66 14.42 2.60 -23.35
N THR A 67 15.65 2.12 -23.59
CA THR A 67 16.87 2.93 -23.36
C THR A 67 17.07 4.07 -24.36
N ASN A 68 16.22 4.16 -25.40
CA ASN A 68 16.24 5.22 -26.41
C ASN A 68 14.93 6.04 -26.48
N VAL A 69 14.31 6.35 -25.34
CA VAL A 69 13.37 7.50 -25.27
C VAL A 69 14.16 8.81 -25.31
N GLY A 70 14.73 9.10 -26.47
CA GLY A 70 15.26 10.43 -26.77
C GLY A 70 14.11 11.40 -27.00
N ALA A 71 14.06 12.47 -26.19
CA ALA A 71 13.22 13.65 -26.41
C ALA A 71 11.68 13.49 -26.34
N ALA A 72 11.17 12.50 -25.61
CA ALA A 72 9.92 12.72 -24.86
C ALA A 72 10.30 13.25 -23.46
N GLY A 73 9.71 14.36 -23.03
CA GLY A 73 10.11 15.02 -21.78
C GLY A 73 9.90 14.12 -20.56
N LYS A 74 10.94 13.93 -19.75
CA LYS A 74 10.84 13.17 -18.49
C LYS A 74 9.83 13.87 -17.58
N MET A 75 9.08 13.10 -16.82
CA MET A 75 8.11 13.64 -15.88
C MET A 75 8.54 13.36 -14.44
N GLU A 76 8.31 14.28 -13.52
CA GLU A 76 8.36 14.00 -12.09
C GLU A 76 6.96 13.99 -11.50
N ALA A 77 6.62 12.94 -10.76
CA ALA A 77 5.29 12.76 -10.18
C ALA A 77 5.38 12.52 -8.67
N PRO A 78 4.60 13.22 -7.84
CA PRO A 78 4.65 13.01 -6.39
C PRO A 78 4.11 11.62 -6.07
N ILE A 79 4.82 10.92 -5.19
CA ILE A 79 4.42 9.61 -4.65
C ILE A 79 4.29 9.67 -3.13
N ASP A 80 3.34 8.90 -2.63
CA ASP A 80 3.03 8.76 -1.21
C ASP A 80 3.58 7.43 -0.66
N ALA A 81 3.69 7.32 0.66
CA ALA A 81 3.98 6.07 1.34
C ALA A 81 3.21 5.92 2.66
N ILE A 82 3.10 4.68 3.13
CA ILE A 82 2.48 4.32 4.40
C ILE A 82 3.54 4.37 5.50
N GLU A 83 3.56 5.41 6.33
CA GLU A 83 4.30 5.36 7.59
C GLU A 83 3.50 4.54 8.60
N TYR A 84 4.14 3.58 9.24
CA TYR A 84 3.49 2.75 10.27
C TYR A 84 4.34 2.59 11.52
N ARG A 85 3.67 2.49 12.67
CA ARG A 85 4.32 2.43 13.98
C ARG A 85 3.90 1.20 14.76
N ILE A 86 4.89 0.38 15.13
CA ILE A 86 4.74 -0.83 15.95
C ILE A 86 5.82 -0.88 17.03
N ALA A 87 5.45 -1.29 18.24
CA ALA A 87 6.37 -1.39 19.39
C ALA A 87 7.27 -0.15 19.62
N GLY A 88 6.73 1.05 19.36
CA GLY A 88 7.45 2.32 19.47
C GLY A 88 8.38 2.68 18.30
N LYS A 89 8.60 1.76 17.34
CA LYS A 89 9.43 1.97 16.15
C LYS A 89 8.58 2.35 14.94
N THR A 90 9.12 3.22 14.09
CA THR A 90 8.47 3.75 12.89
C THR A 90 9.14 3.20 11.63
N TYR A 91 8.32 2.77 10.68
CA TYR A 91 8.68 2.11 9.44
C TYR A 91 7.97 2.78 8.25
N LEU A 92 8.37 2.44 7.02
CA LEU A 92 7.65 2.80 5.79
C LEU A 92 7.27 1.53 5.03
N ALA A 93 6.20 1.62 4.25
CA ALA A 93 5.81 0.69 3.20
C ALA A 93 5.33 1.50 2.00
N MET A 94 5.62 1.07 0.78
CA MET A 94 5.26 1.80 -0.45
C MET A 94 3.85 1.47 -0.94
N ASN A 95 3.46 0.20 -0.85
CA ASN A 95 2.25 -0.29 -1.50
C ASN A 95 1.14 -0.62 -0.50
N ALA A 96 1.37 -1.58 0.40
CA ALA A 96 0.30 -2.09 1.27
C ALA A 96 0.80 -2.77 2.55
N ILE A 97 -0.03 -2.72 3.59
CA ILE A 97 0.20 -3.39 4.87
C ILE A 97 -1.00 -4.26 5.25
N GLU A 98 -0.74 -5.55 5.45
CA GLU A 98 -1.71 -6.54 5.92
C GLU A 98 -1.52 -6.78 7.42
N VAL A 99 -2.56 -6.56 8.22
CA VAL A 99 -2.60 -6.87 9.66
C VAL A 99 -3.53 -8.04 9.90
N GLY A 100 -3.02 -9.15 10.43
CA GLY A 100 -3.80 -10.38 10.66
C GLY A 100 -3.61 -11.40 9.54
N VAL A 101 -4.70 -12.05 9.11
CA VAL A 101 -4.63 -13.04 8.03
C VAL A 101 -4.86 -12.34 6.69
N SER A 102 -3.85 -12.36 5.84
CA SER A 102 -3.91 -11.89 4.45
C SER A 102 -5.14 -12.46 3.71
N PRO A 103 -5.92 -11.64 2.98
CA PRO A 103 -7.05 -12.09 2.18
C PRO A 103 -6.64 -13.13 1.12
N LEU A 104 -5.43 -13.06 0.56
CA LEU A 104 -4.89 -13.98 -0.44
C LEU A 104 -4.89 -15.45 0.06
N VAL A 105 -4.58 -15.65 1.33
CA VAL A 105 -4.44 -16.98 1.97
C VAL A 105 -5.55 -17.27 2.99
N LEU A 106 -6.62 -16.46 3.02
CA LEU A 106 -7.70 -16.58 3.99
C LEU A 106 -8.51 -17.88 3.79
N ARG A 107 -8.45 -18.79 4.77
CA ARG A 107 -9.10 -20.12 4.74
C ARG A 107 -10.32 -20.16 5.68
N ALA A 108 -11.18 -21.16 5.49
CA ALA A 108 -12.33 -21.40 6.38
C ALA A 108 -11.90 -21.54 7.86
N THR A 109 -10.73 -22.12 8.12
CA THR A 109 -10.15 -22.34 9.45
C THR A 109 -9.45 -21.13 10.08
N SER A 110 -9.16 -20.08 9.30
CA SER A 110 -8.46 -18.88 9.79
C SER A 110 -9.23 -18.22 10.94
N ARG A 111 -8.55 -17.90 12.04
CA ARG A 111 -9.19 -17.33 13.23
C ARG A 111 -9.41 -15.82 13.08
N SER A 112 -10.59 -15.37 13.45
CA SER A 112 -10.87 -13.94 13.66
C SER A 112 -10.46 -13.50 15.06
N LYS A 113 -10.18 -12.21 15.25
CA LYS A 113 -10.05 -11.56 16.56
C LYS A 113 -10.98 -10.36 16.65
N GLU A 114 -11.31 -9.96 17.86
CA GLU A 114 -12.00 -8.70 18.12
C GLU A 114 -10.99 -7.55 17.94
N ILE A 115 -11.34 -6.59 17.09
CA ILE A 115 -10.54 -5.41 16.81
C ILE A 115 -11.37 -4.13 16.92
N SER A 116 -10.70 -3.01 17.15
CA SER A 116 -11.22 -1.69 16.83
C SER A 116 -10.37 -1.02 15.76
N VAL A 117 -11.02 -0.37 14.80
CA VAL A 117 -10.36 0.46 13.78
C VAL A 117 -10.91 1.88 13.86
N THR A 118 -9.99 2.84 13.89
CA THR A 118 -10.27 4.28 13.92
C THR A 118 -9.63 4.92 12.69
N ILE A 119 -10.39 5.70 11.92
CA ILE A 119 -9.89 6.47 10.77
C ILE A 119 -10.06 7.96 11.10
N ASN A 120 -8.99 8.75 10.94
CA ASN A 120 -8.95 10.19 11.21
C ASN A 120 -9.57 10.56 12.59
N GLY A 121 -9.29 9.76 13.62
CA GLY A 121 -9.80 9.92 14.98
C GLY A 121 -11.25 9.47 15.22
N ARG A 122 -12.00 9.07 14.18
CA ARG A 122 -13.38 8.58 14.29
C ARG A 122 -13.42 7.05 14.30
N LYS A 123 -14.24 6.46 15.18
CA LYS A 123 -14.48 5.00 15.19
C LYS A 123 -15.08 4.60 13.85
N PHE A 124 -14.43 3.67 13.16
CA PHE A 124 -14.86 3.16 11.85
C PHE A 124 -15.40 1.72 11.95
N PHE A 125 -14.74 0.86 12.73
CA PHE A 125 -15.14 -0.52 12.93
C PHE A 125 -14.87 -0.99 14.36
N ASN A 126 -15.74 -1.84 14.88
CA ASN A 126 -15.52 -2.61 16.10
C ASN A 126 -16.19 -3.98 15.96
N GLY A 127 -15.46 -5.06 16.22
CA GLY A 127 -15.99 -6.42 16.12
C GLY A 127 -14.97 -7.44 15.63
N LEU A 128 -15.46 -8.60 15.20
CA LEU A 128 -14.62 -9.71 14.72
C LEU A 128 -14.18 -9.50 13.27
N ALA A 129 -12.87 -9.50 13.03
CA ALA A 129 -12.27 -9.55 11.71
C ALA A 129 -11.17 -10.62 11.64
N SER A 130 -10.88 -11.13 10.44
CA SER A 130 -9.78 -12.08 10.18
C SER A 130 -8.47 -11.37 9.81
N GLY A 131 -8.57 -10.19 9.22
CA GLY A 131 -7.47 -9.29 8.93
C GLY A 131 -7.99 -7.93 8.45
N VAL A 132 -7.07 -6.97 8.37
CA VAL A 132 -7.26 -5.64 7.80
C VAL A 132 -6.14 -5.40 6.80
N VAL A 133 -6.46 -4.78 5.68
CA VAL A 133 -5.48 -4.24 4.73
C VAL A 133 -5.54 -2.72 4.81
N VAL A 134 -4.38 -2.09 4.84
CA VAL A 134 -4.19 -0.63 4.71
C VAL A 134 -3.31 -0.44 3.48
N ALA A 135 -3.80 0.23 2.44
CA ALA A 135 -3.14 0.31 1.15
C ALA A 135 -2.96 1.76 0.67
N ASN A 136 -1.95 1.93 -0.18
CA ASN A 136 -1.58 3.13 -0.93
C ASN A 136 -1.69 2.82 -2.45
N GLY A 137 -1.24 1.63 -2.87
CA GLY A 137 -1.47 1.08 -4.21
C GLY A 137 -2.66 0.10 -4.28
N GLU A 138 -2.99 -0.29 -5.50
CA GLU A 138 -4.20 -1.07 -5.86
C GLU A 138 -3.99 -2.59 -5.69
N PHE A 139 -2.77 -3.07 -5.95
CA PHE A 139 -2.48 -4.50 -6.08
C PHE A 139 -1.78 -5.11 -4.86
N ILE A 140 -2.00 -6.41 -4.61
CA ILE A 140 -1.03 -7.26 -3.91
C ILE A 140 -0.85 -8.56 -4.71
N GLY A 141 0.33 -8.75 -5.27
CA GLY A 141 0.65 -9.74 -6.29
C GLY A 141 -0.36 -9.72 -7.44
N ALA A 142 -1.01 -10.87 -7.66
CA ALA A 142 -2.03 -11.03 -8.69
C ALA A 142 -3.43 -10.50 -8.30
N ALA A 143 -3.64 -9.99 -7.09
CA ALA A 143 -4.93 -9.47 -6.65
C ALA A 143 -5.05 -7.96 -6.90
N ASP A 144 -6.11 -7.57 -7.60
CA ASP A 144 -6.71 -6.23 -7.53
C ASP A 144 -7.47 -6.14 -6.20
N LEU A 145 -6.76 -5.63 -5.18
CA LEU A 145 -7.19 -5.74 -3.79
C LEU A 145 -7.90 -4.47 -3.31
N VAL A 146 -7.51 -3.33 -3.87
CA VAL A 146 -8.06 -2.02 -3.56
C VAL A 146 -8.33 -1.24 -4.84
N PRO A 147 -9.42 -1.56 -5.56
CA PRO A 147 -9.70 -0.98 -6.87
C PRO A 147 -9.82 0.54 -6.81
N ARG A 148 -9.00 1.23 -7.62
CA ARG A 148 -8.82 2.70 -7.73
C ARG A 148 -8.01 3.37 -6.61
N SER A 149 -7.22 2.63 -5.84
CA SER A 149 -6.20 3.25 -4.96
C SER A 149 -5.10 3.88 -5.81
N HIS A 150 -4.70 5.13 -5.54
CA HIS A 150 -3.66 5.83 -6.29
C HIS A 150 -2.53 6.27 -5.35
N PRO A 151 -1.26 5.86 -5.55
CA PRO A 151 -0.13 6.19 -4.67
C PRO A 151 0.34 7.67 -4.63
N GLY A 152 -0.58 8.65 -4.69
CA GLY A 152 -0.29 10.09 -4.66
C GLY A 152 -1.50 10.97 -4.31
N ASP A 153 -2.64 10.39 -3.95
CA ASP A 153 -3.88 11.12 -3.65
C ASP A 153 -3.97 11.61 -2.19
N GLY A 154 -2.94 11.33 -1.37
CA GLY A 154 -2.85 11.73 0.03
C GLY A 154 -3.71 10.90 0.97
N ARG A 155 -4.09 9.67 0.59
CA ARG A 155 -5.02 8.83 1.34
C ARG A 155 -4.51 7.40 1.45
N LEU A 156 -4.96 6.73 2.50
CA LEU A 156 -4.87 5.29 2.63
C LEU A 156 -6.27 4.71 2.50
N GLU A 157 -6.40 3.60 1.81
CA GLU A 157 -7.61 2.79 1.73
C GLU A 157 -7.54 1.63 2.73
N ILE A 158 -8.67 1.30 3.35
CA ILE A 158 -8.77 0.41 4.51
C ILE A 158 -9.86 -0.64 4.27
N HIS A 159 -9.45 -1.91 4.09
CA HIS A 159 -10.35 -3.05 3.90
C HIS A 159 -10.33 -3.98 5.10
N ILE A 160 -11.48 -4.16 5.76
CA ILE A 160 -11.63 -5.01 6.97
C ILE A 160 -12.42 -6.28 6.64
N TYR A 161 -11.78 -7.44 6.74
CA TYR A 161 -12.35 -8.73 6.33
C TYR A 161 -13.05 -9.45 7.51
N SER A 162 -14.36 -9.24 7.66
CA SER A 162 -15.22 -9.86 8.69
C SER A 162 -15.99 -11.10 8.21
N LEU A 163 -15.50 -11.74 7.15
CA LEU A 163 -16.11 -12.88 6.45
C LEU A 163 -16.35 -14.12 7.32
N LYS A 164 -17.54 -14.73 7.16
CA LYS A 164 -17.85 -16.08 7.64
C LYS A 164 -16.99 -17.11 6.90
N ALA A 165 -16.76 -18.26 7.54
CA ALA A 165 -15.86 -19.31 7.04
C ALA A 165 -16.16 -19.74 5.59
N GLY A 166 -17.44 -19.93 5.22
CA GLY A 166 -17.86 -20.35 3.88
C GLY A 166 -17.73 -19.28 2.79
N GLU A 167 -17.63 -17.99 3.14
CA GLU A 167 -17.57 -16.89 2.17
C GLU A 167 -16.14 -16.70 1.61
N ARG A 168 -15.13 -17.10 2.38
CA ARG A 168 -13.71 -16.80 2.13
C ARG A 168 -13.18 -17.40 0.82
N ALA A 169 -13.66 -18.58 0.44
CA ALA A 169 -13.29 -19.21 -0.83
C ALA A 169 -13.92 -18.49 -2.04
N ALA A 170 -15.15 -17.99 -1.91
CA ALA A 170 -15.82 -17.24 -2.96
C ALA A 170 -15.20 -15.84 -3.13
N MET A 171 -14.91 -15.16 -2.02
CA MET A 171 -14.18 -13.88 -2.00
C MET A 171 -12.81 -14.02 -2.68
N ARG A 172 -12.00 -15.02 -2.29
CA ARG A 172 -10.65 -15.22 -2.84
C ARG A 172 -10.61 -15.42 -4.35
N ARG A 173 -11.61 -16.12 -4.93
CA ARG A 173 -11.70 -16.30 -6.39
C ARG A 173 -11.96 -15.00 -7.15
N ARG A 174 -12.40 -13.94 -6.49
CA ARG A 174 -12.74 -12.64 -7.08
C ARG A 174 -11.66 -11.57 -6.88
N LEU A 175 -10.63 -11.85 -6.07
CA LEU A 175 -9.52 -10.93 -5.79
C LEU A 175 -8.73 -10.54 -7.04
N ALA A 176 -8.52 -11.47 -7.98
CA ALA A 176 -7.75 -11.19 -9.20
C ALA A 176 -8.43 -10.22 -10.19
N ALA A 177 -9.69 -9.84 -9.93
CA ALA A 177 -10.49 -9.02 -10.84
C ALA A 177 -11.30 -7.93 -10.12
N GLY A 178 -10.89 -7.54 -8.90
CA GLY A 178 -11.54 -6.48 -8.09
C GLY A 178 -12.94 -6.80 -7.54
N SER A 179 -13.71 -7.63 -8.25
CA SER A 179 -15.12 -8.01 -8.03
C SER A 179 -15.44 -8.72 -6.70
N HIS A 180 -14.46 -8.82 -5.81
CA HIS A 180 -14.67 -9.19 -4.41
C HIS A 180 -15.39 -8.09 -3.60
N LEU A 181 -15.51 -6.89 -4.16
CA LEU A 181 -16.22 -5.73 -3.63
C LEU A 181 -17.36 -5.29 -4.56
N PRO A 182 -18.44 -4.68 -4.02
CA PRO A 182 -18.76 -4.58 -2.60
C PRO A 182 -19.16 -5.93 -2.00
N HIS A 183 -18.90 -6.15 -0.71
CA HIS A 183 -19.31 -7.35 0.01
C HIS A 183 -19.83 -7.01 1.41
N PRO A 184 -20.97 -7.57 1.88
CA PRO A 184 -21.62 -7.17 3.15
C PRO A 184 -20.81 -7.48 4.43
N ARG A 185 -19.69 -8.20 4.32
CA ARG A 185 -18.69 -8.48 5.37
C ARG A 185 -17.26 -8.14 4.94
N ILE A 186 -17.12 -7.12 4.09
CA ILE A 186 -15.88 -6.38 3.92
C ILE A 186 -16.21 -4.90 4.10
N SER A 187 -15.71 -4.29 5.17
CA SER A 187 -15.90 -2.85 5.40
C SER A 187 -14.77 -2.09 4.70
N THR A 188 -15.11 -1.18 3.80
CA THR A 188 -14.17 -0.34 3.05
C THR A 188 -14.25 1.10 3.56
N GLY A 189 -13.11 1.77 3.74
CA GLY A 189 -13.04 3.15 4.23
C GLY A 189 -11.70 3.77 3.87
N SER A 190 -11.58 5.08 4.01
CA SER A 190 -10.47 5.85 3.43
C SER A 190 -10.08 7.02 4.33
N GLY A 191 -8.78 7.29 4.49
CA GLY A 191 -8.28 8.42 5.27
C GLY A 191 -6.76 8.49 5.41
N SER A 192 -6.26 9.59 5.97
CA SER A 192 -4.82 9.87 6.08
C SER A 192 -4.17 9.31 7.35
N ARG A 193 -4.95 9.01 8.40
CA ARG A 193 -4.44 8.39 9.64
C ARG A 193 -5.36 7.26 10.11
N VAL A 194 -4.79 6.09 10.37
CA VAL A 194 -5.52 4.89 10.80
C VAL A 194 -4.92 4.35 12.10
N ARG A 195 -5.76 3.87 13.03
CA ARG A 195 -5.33 3.09 14.20
C ARG A 195 -6.08 1.78 14.24
N ILE A 196 -5.35 0.68 14.40
CA ILE A 196 -5.89 -0.66 14.63
C ILE A 196 -5.45 -1.13 16.01
N GLU A 197 -6.40 -1.57 16.82
CA GLU A 197 -6.14 -2.21 18.12
C GLU A 197 -6.76 -3.61 18.11
N VAL A 198 -5.96 -4.61 18.50
CA VAL A 198 -6.30 -6.03 18.51
C VAL A 198 -6.46 -6.48 19.96
N LYS A 199 -7.67 -6.89 20.33
CA LYS A 199 -7.97 -7.29 21.70
C LYS A 199 -7.34 -8.65 22.01
N GLY A 200 -6.77 -8.78 23.21
CA GLY A 200 -6.22 -10.05 23.69
C GLY A 200 -4.96 -10.55 22.97
N GLY A 201 -4.15 -9.66 22.40
CA GLY A 201 -2.78 -9.98 21.95
C GLY A 201 -2.42 -9.38 20.59
N ALA A 202 -1.40 -9.96 19.94
CA ALA A 202 -0.87 -9.44 18.68
C ALA A 202 -1.36 -10.20 17.43
N TRP A 203 -1.42 -9.50 16.31
CA TRP A 203 -1.51 -10.07 14.96
C TRP A 203 -0.17 -9.97 14.22
N PRO A 204 0.11 -10.88 13.26
CA PRO A 204 1.21 -10.67 12.32
C PRO A 204 0.92 -9.47 11.42
N ILE A 205 2.00 -8.85 10.95
CA ILE A 205 1.97 -7.68 10.08
C ILE A 205 2.87 -8.00 8.89
N ARG A 206 2.34 -7.83 7.69
CA ARG A 206 3.12 -7.83 6.45
C ARG A 206 3.11 -6.44 5.85
N ALA A 207 4.27 -5.95 5.43
CA ALA A 207 4.40 -4.69 4.72
C ALA A 207 5.07 -5.01 3.39
N ASP A 208 4.48 -4.57 2.29
CA ASP A 208 4.97 -4.84 0.92
C ASP A 208 5.31 -6.33 0.72
N SER A 209 4.35 -7.19 1.05
CA SER A 209 4.43 -8.67 1.07
C SER A 209 5.44 -9.31 2.06
N GLU A 210 6.43 -8.58 2.55
CA GLU A 210 7.43 -9.04 3.54
C GLU A 210 6.86 -9.11 4.98
N LEU A 211 7.43 -9.95 5.86
CA LEU A 211 6.98 -10.07 7.26
C LEU A 211 7.63 -8.98 8.14
N ALA A 212 6.89 -7.90 8.41
CA ALA A 212 7.34 -6.78 9.23
C ALA A 212 7.35 -7.04 10.75
N GLY A 213 6.57 -8.02 11.23
CA GLY A 213 6.57 -8.42 12.64
C GLY A 213 5.18 -8.74 13.20
N ARG A 214 4.95 -8.37 14.47
CA ARG A 214 3.66 -8.56 15.15
C ARG A 214 3.36 -7.41 16.12
N ALA A 215 2.12 -6.95 16.20
CA ALA A 215 1.69 -6.01 17.24
C ALA A 215 0.20 -6.15 17.61
N GLY A 216 -0.14 -5.67 18.81
CA GLY A 216 -1.53 -5.53 19.29
C GLY A 216 -2.12 -4.12 19.10
N ARG A 217 -1.28 -3.13 18.82
CA ARG A 217 -1.68 -1.78 18.41
C ARG A 217 -0.76 -1.34 17.28
N ILE A 218 -1.36 -0.85 16.19
CA ILE A 218 -0.68 -0.33 15.02
C ILE A 218 -1.29 1.03 14.69
N GLU A 219 -0.44 1.98 14.37
CA GLU A 219 -0.84 3.29 13.84
C GLU A 219 -0.22 3.47 12.46
N PHE A 220 -0.99 4.05 11.54
CA PHE A 220 -0.64 4.31 10.16
C PHE A 220 -0.91 5.78 9.84
N GLU A 221 -0.04 6.37 9.03
CA GLU A 221 -0.17 7.73 8.54
C GLU A 221 0.38 7.83 7.12
N VAL A 222 -0.36 8.49 6.23
CA VAL A 222 0.13 8.76 4.88
C VAL A 222 1.25 9.79 4.94
N ARG A 223 2.33 9.54 4.20
CA ARG A 223 3.41 10.50 3.96
C ARG A 223 3.23 11.03 2.54
N SER A 224 2.60 12.20 2.41
CA SER A 224 2.24 12.78 1.10
C SER A 224 2.87 14.16 0.86
N PRO A 225 3.72 14.31 -0.17
CA PRO A 225 4.51 13.25 -0.80
C PRO A 225 5.57 12.71 0.17
N VAL A 226 6.03 11.47 -0.06
CA VAL A 226 7.29 10.97 0.51
C VAL A 226 8.48 11.34 -0.39
N ALA A 227 8.27 11.34 -1.70
CA ALA A 227 9.25 11.61 -2.74
C ALA A 227 8.55 12.06 -4.05
N ARG A 228 9.35 12.43 -5.05
CA ARG A 228 8.93 12.56 -6.45
C ARG A 228 9.56 11.40 -7.22
N LEU A 229 8.78 10.68 -8.00
CA LEU A 229 9.26 9.64 -8.90
C LEU A 229 9.52 10.22 -10.28
N LEU A 230 10.70 9.94 -10.85
CA LEU A 230 11.04 10.20 -12.23
C LEU A 230 10.42 9.12 -13.12
N LEU A 231 9.71 9.56 -14.17
CA LEU A 231 8.98 8.78 -15.17
C LEU A 231 9.53 9.07 -16.57
#